data_AF-A0A3C0IE75-F1
#
_entry.id   AF-A0A3C0IE75-F1
#
_cell.length_a   1.000
_cell.length_b   1.000
_cell.length_c   1.000
_cell.angle_alpha   90.00
_cell.angle_beta   90.00
_cell.angle_gamma   90.00
#
_symmetry.space_group_name_H-M   'P 1'
#
loop_
_entity.id
_entity.type
_entity.pdbx_description
1 polymer ?
#
loop_
_entity_poly.entity_id
_entity_poly.type
_entity_poly.pdbx_seq_one_letter_code
_entity_poly.pdbx_strand_id
1 'polypeptide(L)' 'QGIQQGIEQGIQQGIEQGKNLGIIESQKQMVIRMLELNLPLEQIVAVTNLSIAAIQAIQNEQDS' A
#
# COMPACT_ATOMS: atom_id res chain seq x y z
N GLN A 1 -20.84 -31.46 -0.09
CA GLN A 1 -20.97 -30.11 -0.68
C GLN A 1 -20.32 -29.02 0.18
N GLY A 2 -20.35 -29.10 1.52
CA GLY A 2 -19.75 -28.05 2.39
C GLY A 2 -18.21 -27.87 2.30
N ILE A 3 -17.44 -28.92 1.98
CA ILE A 3 -15.97 -28.81 1.86
C ILE A 3 -15.55 -27.93 0.68
N GLN A 4 -16.28 -28.00 -0.43
CA GLN A 4 -15.98 -27.25 -1.64
C GLN A 4 -16.21 -25.74 -1.40
N GLN A 5 -17.33 -25.40 -0.75
CA GLN A 5 -17.65 -24.02 -0.36
C GLN A 5 -16.65 -23.44 0.65
N GLY A 6 -16.18 -24.24 1.61
CA GLY A 6 -15.18 -23.78 2.59
C GLY A 6 -13.81 -23.47 1.96
N ILE A 7 -13.38 -24.26 0.98
CA ILE A 7 -12.12 -24.03 0.25
C ILE A 7 -12.23 -22.78 -0.63
N GLU A 8 -13.34 -22.59 -1.34
CA GLU A 8 -13.57 -21.40 -2.17
C GLU A 8 -13.56 -20.11 -1.32
N GLN A 9 -14.23 -20.10 -0.18
CA GLN A 9 -14.24 -18.94 0.73
C GLN A 9 -12.86 -18.63 1.30
N GLY A 10 -12.11 -19.66 1.73
CA GLY A 10 -10.75 -19.48 2.27
C GLY A 10 -9.77 -18.92 1.22
N ILE A 11 -9.85 -19.40 -0.03
CA ILE A 11 -9.02 -18.90 -1.12
C ILE A 11 -9.38 -17.46 -1.48
N GLN A 12 -10.67 -17.11 -1.57
CA GLN A 12 -11.10 -15.75 -1.87
C GLN A 12 -10.61 -14.76 -0.80
N GLN A 13 -10.78 -15.09 0.48
CA GLN A 13 -10.31 -14.25 1.59
C GLN A 13 -8.79 -14.09 1.58
N GLY A 14 -8.04 -15.18 1.33
CA GLY A 14 -6.58 -15.12 1.23
C GLY A 14 -6.10 -14.25 0.06
N ILE A 15 -6.75 -14.35 -1.11
CA ILE A 15 -6.42 -13.54 -2.29
C ILE A 15 -6.75 -12.05 -2.05
N GLU A 16 -7.92 -11.74 -1.47
CA GLU A 16 -8.31 -10.35 -1.20
C GLU A 16 -7.37 -9.70 -0.17
N GLN A 17 -7.07 -10.39 0.93
CA GLN A 17 -6.15 -9.89 1.94
C GLN A 17 -4.74 -9.70 1.38
N GLY A 18 -4.22 -10.70 0.66
CA GLY A 18 -2.89 -10.63 0.03
C GLY A 18 -2.78 -9.51 -1.00
N LYS A 19 -3.81 -9.34 -1.84
CA LYS A 19 -3.88 -8.25 -2.83
C LYS A 19 -3.92 -6.89 -2.14
N ASN A 20 -4.73 -6.72 -1.10
CA ASN A 20 -4.86 -5.43 -0.42
C ASN A 20 -3.56 -5.03 0.30
N LEU A 21 -2.94 -5.97 1.03
CA LEU A 21 -1.65 -5.76 1.68
C LEU A 21 -0.56 -5.43 0.65
N GLY A 22 -0.52 -6.16 -0.48
CA GLY A 22 0.44 -5.90 -1.55
C GLY A 22 0.29 -4.52 -2.20
N ILE A 23 -0.94 -4.05 -2.40
CA ILE A 23 -1.21 -2.70 -2.93
C ILE A 23 -0.73 -1.62 -1.96
N ILE A 24 -1.02 -1.77 -0.66
CA ILE A 24 -0.63 -0.82 0.38
C ILE A 24 0.90 -0.74 0.48
N GLU A 25 1.58 -1.88 0.56
CA GLU A 25 3.04 -1.94 0.63
C GLU A 25 3.68 -1.37 -0.64
N SER A 26 3.12 -1.67 -1.82
CA SER A 26 3.63 -1.12 -3.08
C SER A 26 3.48 0.40 -3.16
N GLN A 27 2.35 0.97 -2.71
CA GLN A 27 2.19 2.42 -2.61
C GLN A 27 3.18 3.05 -1.63
N LYS A 28 3.37 2.43 -0.46
CA LYS A 28 4.33 2.88 0.54
C LYS A 28 5.75 2.92 -0.03
N GLN A 29 6.21 1.83 -0.64
CA GLN A 29 7.53 1.75 -1.27
C GLN A 29 7.72 2.78 -2.40
N MET A 30 6.67 3.02 -3.19
CA MET A 30 6.70 4.05 -4.24
C MET A 30 6.91 5.44 -3.63
N VAL A 31 6.17 5.81 -2.58
CA VAL A 31 6.33 7.10 -1.88
C VAL A 31 7.73 7.24 -1.30
N ILE A 32 8.25 6.20 -0.64
CA ILE A 32 9.59 6.19 -0.06
C ILE A 32 10.63 6.48 -1.14
N ARG A 33 10.57 5.76 -2.26
CA ARG A 33 11.51 5.97 -3.37
C ARG A 33 11.44 7.38 -3.95
N MET A 34 10.25 7.97 -4.02
CA MET A 34 10.07 9.35 -4.48
C MET A 34 10.68 10.37 -3.49
N LEU A 35 10.55 10.13 -2.18
CA LEU A 35 11.17 10.94 -1.13
C LEU A 35 12.70 10.83 -1.18
N GLU A 36 13.26 9.62 -1.37
CA GLU A 36 14.71 9.41 -1.55
C GLU A 36 15.26 10.15 -2.78
N LEU A 37 14.46 10.26 -3.84
CA LEU A 37 14.79 11.03 -5.03
C LEU A 37 14.66 12.55 -4.83
N ASN A 38 14.34 13.01 -3.62
CA ASN A 38 14.10 14.41 -3.27
C ASN A 38 13.03 15.07 -4.15
N LEU A 39 12.02 14.30 -4.59
CA LEU A 39 10.90 14.87 -5.32
C LEU A 39 10.09 15.77 -4.38
N PRO A 40 9.61 16.93 -4.86
CA PRO A 40 8.79 17.82 -4.03
C PRO A 40 7.48 17.14 -3.68
N LEU A 41 7.00 17.37 -2.45
CA LEU A 41 5.79 16.72 -1.92
C LEU A 41 4.58 16.91 -2.83
N GLU A 42 4.44 18.08 -3.47
CA GLU A 42 3.35 18.37 -4.42
C GLU A 42 3.34 17.40 -5.62
N GLN A 43 4.51 17.00 -6.14
CA GLN A 43 4.60 16.01 -7.21
C GLN A 43 4.26 14.61 -6.70
N ILE A 44 4.68 14.27 -5.48
CA ILE A 44 4.35 12.96 -4.87
C ILE A 44 2.84 12.85 -4.68
N VAL A 45 2.17 13.92 -4.20
CA VAL A 45 0.71 14.01 -4.11
C VAL A 45 0.07 13.80 -5.48
N ALA A 46 0.58 14.46 -6.53
CA ALA A 46 0.01 14.36 -7.87
C ALA A 46 0.13 12.94 -8.46
N VAL A 47 1.22 12.22 -8.19
CA VAL A 47 1.43 10.86 -8.74
C VAL A 47 0.71 9.79 -7.92
N THR A 48 0.76 9.88 -6.59
CA THR A 48 0.23 8.84 -5.69
C THR A 48 -1.22 9.10 -5.29
N ASN A 49 -1.70 10.31 -5.50
CA ASN A 49 -3.02 10.78 -5.06
C ASN A 49 -3.23 10.67 -3.54
N LEU A 50 -2.14 10.62 -2.77
CA LEU A 50 -2.12 10.62 -1.31
C LEU A 50 -2.08 12.04 -0.77
N SER A 51 -2.59 12.23 0.45
CA SER A 51 -2.45 13.51 1.14
C SER A 51 -1.04 13.73 1.66
N ILE A 52 -0.64 14.99 1.84
CA ILE A 52 0.64 15.36 2.46
C ILE A 52 0.80 14.67 3.82
N ALA A 53 -0.26 14.62 4.64
CA ALA A 53 -0.23 13.96 5.94
C ALA A 53 0.07 12.45 5.83
N ALA A 54 -0.49 11.76 4.84
CA ALA A 54 -0.20 10.34 4.61
C ALA A 54 1.25 10.12 4.16
N ILE A 55 1.76 10.99 3.28
CA ILE A 55 3.17 10.94 2.82
C ILE A 55 4.12 11.19 4.00
N GLN A 56 3.81 12.15 4.87
CA GLN A 56 4.59 12.44 6.08
C GLN A 56 4.55 11.30 7.10
N ALA A 57 3.40 10.63 7.27
CA ALA A 57 3.32 9.45 8.11
C ALA A 57 4.25 8.34 7.61
N ILE A 58 4.26 8.08 6.30
CA ILE A 58 5.16 7.11 5.66
C ILE A 58 6.63 7.51 5.87
N GLN A 59 6.96 8.80 5.73
CA GLN A 59 8.30 9.31 5.98
C GLN A 59 8.74 9.07 7.43
N ASN A 60 7.92 9.45 8.40
CA ASN A 60 8.22 9.28 9.83
C ASN A 60 8.34 7.80 10.23
N GLU A 61 7.57 6.91 9.60
CA GLU A 61 7.68 5.45 9.79
C GLU A 61 8.99 4.86 9.22
N GLN A 62 9.63 5.50 8.24
CA GLN A 62 10.94 5.06 7.72
C GLN A 62 12.10 5.46 8.63
N ASP A 63 12.00 6.63 9.27
CA ASP A 63 13.05 7.19 10.12
C ASP A 63 13.04 6.62 11.57
N SER A 64 12.06 5.75 11.90
CA SER A 64 11.89 5.09 13.20
C SER A 64 12.50 3.69 13.24
#